data_AF-A0A380EL01-F1
#
_entry.id   AF-A0A380EL01-F1
#
_cell.length_a   1.000
_cell.length_b   1.000
_cell.length_c   1.000
_cell.angle_alpha   90.00
_cell.angle_beta   90.00
_cell.angle_gamma   90.00
#
_symmetry.space_group_name_H-M   'P 1'
#
loop_
_entity.id
_entity.type
_entity.pdbx_description
1 polymer ?
#
loop_
_entity_poly.entity_id
_entity_poly.type
_entity_poly.pdbx_seq_one_letter_code
_entity_poly.pdbx_strand_id
1 'polypeptide(L)' 'MILLIYVVEFTFPSTAKIKEFKLLSTAGAYWRGDSNNKMLQRIYGTAFFDKKELKAHLQMLESVKNVIIVKLVKS' A
#
# COMPACT_ATOMS: atom_id res chain seq x y z
N MET A 1 21.57 -3.75 9.53
CA MET A 1 20.36 -3.07 9.04
C MET A 1 19.15 -3.63 9.79
N ILE A 2 19.15 -3.40 11.10
CA ILE A 2 18.55 -2.23 11.76
C ILE A 2 17.04 -2.46 11.84
N LEU A 3 16.68 -3.32 12.81
CA LEU A 3 15.40 -3.26 13.49
C LEU A 3 15.46 -2.07 14.47
N LEU A 4 15.79 -0.88 13.97
CA LEU A 4 15.41 0.40 14.59
C LEU A 4 14.44 1.03 13.62
N ILE A 5 13.15 0.82 13.86
CA ILE A 5 12.28 1.96 14.02
C ILE A 5 11.63 1.70 15.36
N TYR A 6 12.21 2.28 16.41
CA TYR A 6 11.45 2.59 17.60
C TYR A 6 10.16 3.24 17.11
N VAL A 7 9.00 2.64 17.39
CA VAL A 7 7.71 3.29 17.18
C VAL A 7 7.61 4.40 18.22
N VAL A 8 8.37 5.46 17.98
CA VAL A 8 8.12 6.79 18.49
C VAL A 8 7.62 7.47 17.23
N GLU A 9 6.29 7.63 17.11
CA GLU A 9 5.56 8.58 16.25
C GLU A 9 4.07 8.19 16.37
N PHE A 10 3.31 9.08 17.01
CA PHE A 10 1.84 9.18 17.06
C PHE A 10 1.05 7.86 16.89
N THR A 11 0.98 7.04 17.94
CA THR A 11 0.03 5.93 17.96
C THR A 11 -1.38 6.49 18.16
N PHE A 12 -2.30 5.97 17.37
CA PHE A 12 -3.66 6.41 17.43
C PHE A 12 -4.33 5.86 18.72
N PRO A 13 -5.03 6.69 19.52
CA PRO A 13 -5.51 6.28 20.85
C PRO A 13 -6.55 5.16 20.84
N SER A 14 -7.23 4.92 19.71
CA SER A 14 -8.16 3.80 19.54
C SER A 14 -8.30 3.38 18.08
N THR A 15 -8.13 2.08 17.80
CA THR A 15 -8.32 1.48 16.47
C THR A 15 -9.70 1.78 15.87
N ALA A 16 -10.70 2.13 16.68
CA ALA A 16 -12.06 2.46 16.25
C ALA A 16 -12.16 3.71 15.35
N LYS A 17 -11.17 4.61 15.37
CA LYS A 17 -11.21 5.77 14.46
C LYS A 17 -10.49 5.51 13.12
N ILE A 18 -9.88 4.33 12.93
CA ILE A 18 -9.41 3.87 11.62
C ILE A 18 -10.60 3.20 10.92
N LYS A 19 -11.45 3.99 10.27
CA LYS A 19 -12.71 3.50 9.69
C LYS A 19 -12.57 3.12 8.23
N GLU A 20 -11.88 3.93 7.45
CA GLU A 20 -11.88 3.82 5.99
C GLU A 20 -10.50 3.37 5.50
N PHE A 21 -10.33 2.06 5.30
CA PHE A 21 -9.10 1.48 4.79
C PHE A 21 -9.37 0.50 3.65
N LYS A 22 -8.43 0.38 2.71
CA LYS A 22 -8.52 -0.53 1.58
C LYS A 22 -7.17 -1.19 1.30
N LEU A 23 -7.20 -2.51 1.12
CA LEU A 23 -6.06 -3.28 0.63
C LEU A 23 -5.96 -3.10 -0.89
N LEU A 24 -4.75 -2.83 -1.38
CA LEU A 24 -4.48 -2.53 -2.79
C LEU A 24 -3.98 -3.77 -3.53
N SER A 25 -2.76 -4.21 -3.24
CA SER A 25 -2.12 -5.31 -3.96
C SER A 25 -1.13 -6.05 -3.09
N THR A 26 -0.80 -7.27 -3.51
CA THR A 26 0.25 -8.08 -2.91
C THR A 26 1.46 -8.09 -3.84
N ALA A 27 2.66 -8.03 -3.27
CA ALA A 27 3.92 -8.14 -3.99
C ALA A 27 4.85 -9.11 -3.26
N GLY A 28 5.54 -9.95 -4.03
CA GLY A 28 6.66 -10.73 -3.50
C GLY A 28 7.88 -9.81 -3.31
N ALA A 29 8.52 -9.89 -2.15
CA ALA A 29 9.80 -9.21 -1.90
C ALA A 29 10.77 -10.16 -1.21
N TYR A 30 12.00 -10.22 -1.70
CA TYR A 30 13.05 -10.99 -1.04
C TYR A 30 13.59 -10.22 0.17
N TRP A 31 13.90 -10.95 1.23
CA TRP A 31 14.50 -10.32 2.42
C TRP A 31 15.81 -9.64 2.06
N ARG A 32 15.92 -8.34 2.41
CA ARG A 32 17.04 -7.44 2.04
C ARG A 32 17.36 -7.38 0.54
N GLY A 33 16.44 -7.79 -0.33
CA GLY A 33 16.66 -7.83 -1.78
C GLY A 33 17.58 -8.96 -2.25
N ASP A 34 17.97 -9.88 -1.37
CA ASP A 34 18.81 -11.03 -1.71
C ASP A 34 17.94 -12.24 -2.04
N SER A 35 18.01 -12.67 -3.30
CA SER A 35 17.22 -13.75 -3.89
C SER A 35 17.47 -15.14 -3.29
N ASN A 36 18.56 -15.31 -2.53
CA ASN A 36 18.83 -16.55 -1.81
C ASN A 36 18.01 -16.68 -0.52
N ASN A 37 17.39 -15.59 -0.08
CA ASN A 37 16.58 -15.59 1.14
C ASN A 37 15.11 -15.92 0.86
N LYS A 38 14.39 -16.27 1.93
CA LYS A 38 12.96 -16.57 1.89
C LYS A 38 12.17 -15.42 1.25
N MET A 39 11.33 -15.76 0.27
CA MET A 39 10.39 -14.83 -0.34
C MET A 39 9.34 -14.41 0.69
N LEU A 40 9.20 -13.11 0.92
CA LEU A 40 8.18 -12.52 1.79
C LEU A 40 7.02 -11.98 0.94
N GLN A 41 5.82 -12.05 1.49
CA GLN A 41 4.64 -11.42 0.91
C GLN A 41 4.45 -10.05 1.54
N ARG A 42 4.53 -9.01 0.71
CA ARG A 42 4.22 -7.64 1.10
C ARG A 42 2.79 -7.33 0.67
N ILE A 43 1.99 -6.84 1.61
CA ILE A 43 0.61 -6.40 1.35
C ILE A 43 0.60 -4.88 1.43
N TYR A 44 0.14 -4.22 0.37
CA TYR A 44 -0.05 -2.78 0.35
C TYR A 44 -1.49 -2.42 0.68
N GLY A 45 -1.68 -1.37 1.47
CA GLY A 45 -3.00 -0.83 1.79
C GLY A 45 -2.92 0.66 2.08
N THR A 46 -4.05 1.35 1.94
CA THR A 46 -4.21 2.78 2.21
C THR A 46 -5.32 2.99 3.22
N ALA A 47 -5.16 3.95 4.12
CA ALA A 47 -6.18 4.34 5.09
C ALA A 47 -6.40 5.85 5.05
N PHE A 48 -7.66 6.26 5.15
CA PHE A 48 -8.10 7.66 5.20
C PHE A 48 -9.05 7.87 6.39
N PHE A 49 -9.22 9.12 6.80
CA PHE A 49 -10.20 9.48 7.82
C PHE A 49 -11.62 9.54 7.24
N ASP A 50 -11.74 10.02 6.00
CA ASP A 50 -13.02 10.21 5.30
C ASP A 50 -13.20 9.25 4.12
N LYS A 51 -14.43 8.74 4.00
CA LYS A 51 -14.83 7.82 2.91
C LYS A 51 -14.76 8.48 1.53
N LYS A 52 -14.99 9.79 1.47
CA LYS A 52 -14.94 10.58 0.22
C LYS A 52 -13.52 10.62 -0.33
N GLU A 53 -12.53 10.83 0.54
CA GLU A 53 -11.12 10.86 0.17
C GLU A 53 -10.63 9.49 -0.29
N LEU A 54 -11.00 8.43 0.45
CA LEU A 54 -10.69 7.06 0.04
C LEU A 54 -11.23 6.77 -1.36
N LYS A 55 -12.49 7.14 -1.64
CA LYS A 55 -13.11 6.91 -2.96
C LYS A 55 -12.41 7.71 -4.07
N ALA A 56 -12.10 8.98 -3.82
CA ALA A 56 -11.38 9.82 -4.78
C ALA A 56 -9.98 9.24 -5.09
N HIS A 57 -9.27 8.78 -4.07
CA HIS A 57 -7.97 8.14 -4.23
C HIS A 57 -8.06 6.86 -5.07
N LEU A 58 -9.05 6.00 -4.79
CA LEU A 58 -9.24 4.77 -5.56
C LEU A 58 -9.61 5.04 -7.02
N GLN A 59 -10.45 6.04 -7.29
CA GLN A 59 -10.78 6.46 -8.67
C GLN A 59 -9.55 6.97 -9.43
N MET A 60 -8.67 7.71 -8.76
CA MET A 60 -7.41 8.14 -9.35
C MET A 60 -6.51 6.94 -9.69
N LEU A 61 -6.35 5.99 -8.76
CA LEU A 61 -5.54 4.79 -8.98
C LEU A 61 -6.06 3.95 -10.15
N GLU A 62 -7.38 3.80 -10.28
CA GLU A 62 -8.01 3.09 -11.38
C GLU A 62 -7.78 3.79 -12.72
N SER A 63 -7.91 5.11 -12.75
CA SER A 63 -7.65 5.93 -13.93
C SER A 63 -6.20 5.79 -14.39
N VAL A 64 -5.24 5.88 -13.46
CA VAL A 64 -3.81 5.72 -13.76
C VAL A 64 -3.50 4.31 -14.27
N LYS A 65 -4.07 3.28 -13.63
CA LYS A 65 -3.90 1.88 -14.06
C LYS A 65 -4.39 1.67 -15.50
N ASN A 66 -5.57 2.19 -15.82
CA ASN A 66 -6.14 2.08 -17.16
C ASN A 66 -5.28 2.78 -18.21
N VAL A 67 -4.79 4.01 -17.92
CA VAL A 67 -3.92 4.74 -18.83
C VAL A 67 -2.61 3.97 -19.09
N ILE A 68 -1.99 3.42 -18.04
CA ILE A 68 -0.75 2.64 -18.19
C ILE A 68 -1.00 1.38 -19.01
N ILE A 69 -2.06 0.62 -18.72
CA ILE A 69 -2.39 -0.61 -19.46
C ILE A 69 -2.62 -0.30 -20.94
N VAL A 70 -3.40 0.72 -21.27
CA VAL A 70 -3.67 1.10 -22.67
C VAL A 70 -2.39 1.53 -23.39
N LYS A 71 -1.44 2.16 -22.68
CA LYS A 71 -0.16 2.61 -23.26
C LYS A 71 0.79 1.45 -23.51
N LEU A 72 0.80 0.44 -22.63
CA LEU A 72 1.64 -0.76 -22.77
C LEU A 72 1.11 -1.73 -23.83
N VAL A 73 -0.20 -1.80 -24.06
CA VAL A 73 -0.79 -2.67 -25.11
C VAL A 73 -0.60 -2.09 -26.51
N LYS A 74 -0.36 -0.78 -26.63
CA LYS A 74 -0.20 -0.08 -27.91
C LYS A 74 1.25 0.17 -28.33
N SER A 75 2.23 -0.31 -27.57
CA SER A 75 3.67 -0.22 -27.85
C SER A 75 4.24 -1.59 -28.15
#